data_AF-L7KK22-F1
#
_entry.id   AF-L7KK22-F1
#
_cell.length_a   1.000
_cell.length_b   1.000
_cell.length_c   1.000
_cell.angle_alpha   90.00
_cell.angle_beta   90.00
_cell.angle_gamma   90.00
#
_symmetry.space_group_name_H-M   'P 1'
#
loop_
_entity.id
_entity.type
_entity.pdbx_description
1 polymer ?
#
loop_
_entity_poly.entity_id
_entity_poly.type
_entity_poly.pdbx_seq_one_letter_code
_entity_poly.pdbx_strand_id
1 'polypeptide(L)'
;MRASGFIVVNGMHTEGIAIALTAQVHHDVMPARKPIDPAAARAAVLAVAPWLRDDSLPAPARAELAAAVRLTARTLEDIAPGNSVEVRVPPFVAVQCIEGPRHTRGTPPNVVETDPRSWLLLAVGDAEFDDLVAQGEVSSSGSRAGEVATWMPLVRV
;
A
#
# COMPACT_ATOMS: atom_id res chain seq x y z
N MET A 1 17.41 74.68 -23.86
CA MET A 1 17.07 74.84 -25.29
C MET A 1 16.19 73.67 -25.66
N ARG A 2 14.87 73.92 -25.83
CA ARG A 2 13.81 73.05 -26.40
C ARG A 2 13.52 71.71 -25.68
N ALA A 3 12.30 71.20 -25.59
CA ALA A 3 10.92 71.69 -25.74
C ALA A 3 10.01 70.50 -25.34
N SER A 4 8.84 70.81 -24.75
CA SER A 4 7.48 70.32 -25.07
C SER A 4 7.25 68.83 -25.42
N GLY A 5 6.17 68.14 -25.03
CA GLY A 5 4.87 68.47 -24.43
C GLY A 5 4.04 67.17 -24.31
N PHE A 6 3.15 67.07 -23.33
CA PHE A 6 1.67 67.16 -23.43
C PHE A 6 0.97 65.80 -23.72
N ILE A 7 0.33 65.16 -22.73
CA ILE A 7 -1.10 65.16 -22.33
C ILE A 7 -1.93 63.94 -22.84
N VAL A 8 -2.41 63.22 -21.82
CA VAL A 8 -3.61 62.39 -21.61
C VAL A 8 -4.77 62.50 -22.62
N VAL A 9 -5.32 61.35 -23.05
CA VAL A 9 -6.79 61.19 -23.22
C VAL A 9 -7.24 59.74 -22.92
N ASN A 10 -8.30 59.63 -22.11
CA ASN A 10 -9.12 58.45 -21.84
C ASN A 10 -9.94 58.00 -23.07
N GLY A 11 -10.26 56.70 -23.18
CA GLY A 11 -11.30 56.22 -24.10
C GLY A 11 -11.41 54.70 -24.18
N MET A 12 -12.45 54.14 -23.56
CA MET A 12 -12.86 52.73 -23.63
C MET A 12 -13.32 52.35 -25.06
N HIS A 13 -13.03 51.13 -25.51
CA HIS A 13 -14.02 50.05 -25.80
C HIS A 13 -13.40 48.86 -26.57
N THR A 14 -13.80 47.67 -26.11
CA THR A 14 -14.04 46.40 -26.83
C THR A 14 -12.89 45.46 -27.27
N GLU A 15 -13.10 44.20 -26.84
CA GLU A 15 -12.71 42.89 -27.41
C GLU A 15 -11.40 42.26 -26.93
N GLY A 16 -11.53 41.11 -26.26
CA GLY A 16 -10.41 40.30 -25.80
C GLY A 16 -10.82 39.27 -24.76
N ILE A 17 -11.57 38.26 -25.20
CA ILE A 17 -11.87 37.05 -24.43
C ILE A 17 -10.56 36.37 -24.05
N ALA A 18 -10.28 36.24 -22.75
CA ALA A 18 -9.30 35.30 -22.23
C ALA A 18 -9.94 34.57 -21.04
N ILE A 19 -10.56 33.43 -21.37
CA ILE A 19 -11.05 32.43 -20.42
C ILE A 19 -9.82 31.87 -19.71
N ALA A 20 -9.58 32.30 -18.47
CA ALA A 20 -8.68 31.59 -17.57
C ALA A 20 -9.41 30.35 -17.04
N LEU A 21 -9.35 29.26 -17.82
CA LEU A 21 -9.79 27.94 -17.37
C LEU A 21 -8.80 27.48 -16.28
N THR A 22 -9.13 27.77 -15.02
CA THR A 22 -8.45 27.18 -13.86
C THR A 22 -8.84 25.70 -13.86
N ALA A 23 -7.97 24.85 -14.41
CA ALA A 23 -8.10 23.41 -14.31
C ALA A 23 -7.88 23.02 -12.83
N GLN A 24 -8.98 22.93 -12.08
CA GLN A 24 -9.01 22.29 -10.79
C GLN A 24 -8.73 20.81 -11.03
N VAL A 25 -7.47 20.40 -10.89
CA VAL A 25 -7.13 18.99 -10.68
C VAL A 25 -7.78 18.60 -9.36
N HIS A 26 -8.94 17.96 -9.42
CA HIS A 26 -9.48 17.22 -8.30
C HIS A 26 -8.50 16.08 -8.00
N HIS A 27 -7.53 16.34 -7.13
CA HIS A 27 -6.91 15.29 -6.35
C HIS A 27 -8.06 14.73 -5.49
N ASP A 28 -8.54 13.56 -5.86
CA ASP A 28 -9.45 12.78 -5.03
C ASP A 28 -8.64 12.33 -3.80
N VAL A 29 -8.56 13.22 -2.80
CA VAL A 29 -7.91 12.93 -1.53
C VAL A 29 -8.83 11.98 -0.78
N MET A 30 -8.63 10.68 -1.01
CA MET A 30 -9.17 9.65 -0.13
C MET A 30 -8.78 10.04 1.31
N PRO A 31 -9.73 10.12 2.26
CA PRO A 31 -9.39 10.48 3.62
C PRO A 31 -8.34 9.50 4.14
N ALA A 32 -7.18 10.01 4.54
CA ALA A 32 -6.06 9.19 4.99
C ALA A 32 -6.56 8.29 6.14
N ARG A 33 -6.57 6.97 5.90
CA ARG A 33 -6.90 5.98 6.93
C ARG A 33 -5.96 6.21 8.10
N LYS A 34 -6.47 6.14 9.33
CA LYS A 34 -5.61 6.21 10.53
C LYS A 34 -4.53 5.11 10.42
N PRO A 35 -3.24 5.46 10.61
CA PRO A 35 -2.18 4.47 10.62
C PRO A 35 -2.44 3.38 11.66
N ILE A 36 -2.00 2.15 11.35
CA ILE A 36 -2.02 1.04 12.29
C ILE A 36 -1.11 1.38 13.48
N ASP A 37 -1.63 1.15 14.69
CA ASP A 37 -0.82 1.23 15.91
C ASP A 37 0.19 0.07 15.93
N PRO A 38 1.51 0.35 15.90
CA PRO A 38 2.53 -0.70 15.93
C PRO A 38 2.44 -1.58 17.18
N ALA A 39 2.00 -1.02 18.32
CA ALA A 39 1.82 -1.78 19.54
C ALA A 39 0.70 -2.80 19.42
N ALA A 40 -0.41 -2.43 18.77
CA ALA A 40 -1.53 -3.33 18.49
C ALA A 40 -1.13 -4.45 17.51
N ALA A 41 -0.40 -4.13 16.44
CA ALA A 41 0.12 -5.14 15.51
C ALA A 41 1.03 -6.14 16.22
N ARG A 42 1.98 -5.65 17.03
CA ARG A 42 2.87 -6.51 17.81
C ARG A 42 2.12 -7.38 18.82
N ALA A 43 1.15 -6.82 19.54
CA ALA A 43 0.35 -7.57 20.51
C ALA A 43 -0.46 -8.71 19.83
N ALA A 44 -1.04 -8.46 18.67
CA ALA A 44 -1.77 -9.46 17.91
C ALA A 44 -0.87 -10.61 17.41
N VAL A 45 0.35 -10.29 16.95
CA VAL A 45 1.32 -11.32 16.55
C VAL A 45 1.78 -12.13 17.77
N LEU A 46 2.05 -11.49 18.91
CA LEU A 46 2.44 -12.21 20.13
C LEU A 46 1.38 -13.19 20.61
N ALA A 47 0.09 -12.90 20.41
CA ALA A 47 -1.00 -13.81 20.75
C ALA A 47 -0.96 -15.13 19.95
N VAL A 48 -0.40 -15.12 18.74
CA VAL A 48 -0.30 -16.31 17.87
C VAL A 48 1.12 -16.87 17.76
N ALA A 49 2.12 -16.17 18.32
CA ALA A 49 3.53 -16.52 18.22
C ALA A 49 3.90 -17.93 18.71
N PRO A 50 3.32 -18.48 19.81
CA PRO A 50 3.61 -19.86 20.20
C PRO A 50 3.31 -20.85 19.08
N TRP A 51 2.13 -20.72 18.44
CA TRP A 51 1.73 -21.56 17.32
C TRP A 51 2.57 -21.32 16.07
N LEU A 52 3.03 -20.09 15.79
CA LEU A 52 3.95 -19.83 14.67
C LEU A 52 5.28 -20.58 14.82
N ARG A 53 5.79 -20.70 16.05
CA ARG A 53 7.06 -21.41 16.34
C ARG A 53 6.91 -22.93 16.39
N ASP A 54 5.74 -23.43 16.74
CA ASP A 54 5.43 -24.85 16.85
C ASP A 54 4.04 -25.13 16.28
N ASP A 55 3.99 -25.69 15.08
CA ASP A 55 2.75 -26.02 14.36
C ASP A 55 2.00 -27.22 14.94
N SER A 56 2.61 -27.97 15.88
CA SER A 56 1.95 -29.05 16.61
C SER A 56 0.98 -28.54 17.68
N LEU A 57 1.10 -27.27 18.06
CA LEU A 57 0.18 -26.62 18.98
C LEU A 57 -1.19 -26.38 18.35
N PRO A 58 -2.27 -26.32 19.16
CA PRO A 58 -3.59 -25.97 18.66
C PRO A 58 -3.57 -24.62 17.93
N ALA A 59 -4.23 -24.58 16.78
CA ALA A 59 -4.38 -23.35 16.03
C ALA A 59 -5.07 -22.26 16.89
N PRO A 60 -4.66 -20.98 16.79
CA PRO A 60 -5.27 -19.87 17.51
C PRO A 60 -6.76 -19.73 17.19
N ALA A 61 -7.49 -19.01 18.05
CA ALA A 61 -8.86 -18.68 17.72
C ALA A 61 -8.92 -17.86 16.43
N ARG A 62 -9.96 -18.07 15.62
CA ARG A 62 -10.14 -17.38 14.33
C ARG A 62 -10.00 -15.86 14.45
N ALA A 63 -10.45 -15.28 15.56
CA ALA A 63 -10.37 -13.84 15.81
C ALA A 63 -8.92 -13.37 16.05
N GLU A 64 -8.11 -14.14 16.76
CA GLU A 64 -6.70 -13.83 17.04
C GLU A 64 -5.88 -13.92 15.76
N LEU A 65 -6.07 -14.99 14.98
CA LEU A 65 -5.44 -15.16 13.68
C LEU A 65 -5.84 -14.05 12.71
N ALA A 66 -7.14 -13.72 12.63
CA ALA A 66 -7.62 -12.63 11.80
C ALA A 66 -7.02 -11.27 12.21
N ALA A 67 -6.88 -11.00 13.51
CA ALA A 67 -6.28 -9.76 14.00
C ALA A 67 -4.80 -9.66 13.62
N ALA A 68 -4.02 -10.72 13.87
CA ALA A 68 -2.60 -10.76 13.51
C ALA A 68 -2.39 -10.54 12.01
N VAL A 69 -3.13 -11.27 11.16
CA VAL A 69 -3.04 -11.14 9.69
C VAL A 69 -3.43 -9.75 9.21
N ARG A 70 -4.58 -9.21 9.67
CA ARG A 70 -5.06 -7.90 9.21
C ARG A 70 -4.16 -6.77 9.62
N LEU A 71 -3.66 -6.78 10.86
CA LEU A 71 -2.81 -5.70 11.37
C LEU A 71 -1.44 -5.71 10.70
N THR A 72 -0.84 -6.88 10.47
CA THR A 72 0.42 -6.99 9.73
C THR A 72 0.25 -6.61 8.25
N ALA A 73 -0.77 -7.10 7.55
CA ALA A 73 -1.02 -6.71 6.15
C ALA A 73 -1.28 -5.20 5.99
N ARG A 74 -2.03 -4.59 6.91
CA ARG A 74 -2.23 -3.13 6.91
C ARG A 74 -0.99 -2.35 7.31
N THR A 75 -0.08 -2.94 8.10
CA THR A 75 1.23 -2.35 8.37
C THR A 75 2.03 -2.26 7.06
N LEU A 76 2.02 -3.30 6.22
CA LEU A 76 2.64 -3.26 4.89
C LEU A 76 2.04 -2.14 4.02
N GLU A 77 0.71 -2.03 3.95
CA GLU A 77 0.01 -0.94 3.24
C GLU A 77 0.44 0.46 3.74
N ASP A 78 0.62 0.62 5.05
CA ASP A 78 0.99 1.91 5.65
C ASP A 78 2.46 2.28 5.42
N ILE A 79 3.39 1.32 5.48
CA ILE A 79 4.84 1.58 5.30
C ILE A 79 5.27 1.61 3.83
N ALA A 80 4.50 0.94 2.95
CA ALA A 80 4.72 0.86 1.52
C ALA A 80 3.42 1.26 0.79
N PRO A 81 2.97 2.52 0.90
CA PRO A 81 1.72 2.95 0.29
C PRO A 81 1.76 2.76 -1.23
N GLY A 82 0.64 2.39 -1.83
CA GLY A 82 0.54 2.24 -3.27
C GLY A 82 -0.55 1.29 -3.73
N ASN A 83 -0.62 1.08 -5.04
CA ASN A 83 -1.62 0.24 -5.70
C ASN A 83 -1.04 -0.58 -6.85
N SER A 84 0.28 -0.79 -6.83
CA SER A 84 0.95 -1.56 -7.86
C SER A 84 0.90 -3.06 -7.57
N VAL A 85 0.92 -3.46 -6.29
CA VAL A 85 0.91 -4.85 -5.84
C VAL A 85 -0.26 -5.11 -4.88
N GLU A 86 -1.01 -6.17 -5.15
CA GLU A 86 -2.06 -6.67 -4.26
C GLU A 86 -1.54 -7.87 -3.44
N VAL A 87 -1.67 -7.80 -2.12
CA VAL A 87 -1.39 -8.93 -1.22
C VAL A 87 -2.71 -9.48 -0.71
N ARG A 88 -2.92 -10.79 -0.87
CA ARG A 88 -4.12 -11.53 -0.48
C ARG A 88 -3.76 -12.58 0.56
N VAL A 89 -4.47 -12.54 1.69
CA VAL A 89 -4.36 -13.56 2.74
C VAL A 89 -5.77 -14.05 3.08
N PRO A 90 -6.37 -14.90 2.23
CA PRO A 90 -7.70 -15.42 2.46
C PRO A 90 -7.77 -16.26 3.75
N PRO A 91 -8.90 -16.21 4.49
CA PRO A 91 -10.12 -15.47 4.21
C PRO A 91 -10.15 -14.06 4.86
N PHE A 92 -9.01 -13.53 5.30
CA PHE A 92 -9.00 -12.43 6.28
C PHE A 92 -8.85 -11.04 5.68
N VAL A 93 -8.01 -10.88 4.65
CA VAL A 93 -7.66 -9.56 4.13
C VAL A 93 -7.11 -9.61 2.71
N ALA A 94 -7.33 -8.52 1.98
CA ALA A 94 -6.53 -8.14 0.81
C ALA A 94 -6.14 -6.66 0.98
N VAL A 95 -4.89 -6.33 0.69
CA VAL A 95 -4.36 -4.95 0.75
C VAL A 95 -3.64 -4.61 -0.54
N GLN A 96 -3.59 -3.32 -0.86
CA GLN A 96 -2.80 -2.77 -1.96
C GLN A 96 -1.58 -2.07 -1.36
N CYS A 97 -0.42 -2.25 -1.96
CA CYS A 97 0.82 -1.66 -1.50
C CYS A 97 1.75 -1.41 -2.69
N ILE A 98 2.88 -0.77 -2.39
CA ILE A 98 3.99 -0.48 -3.28
C ILE A 98 3.60 0.51 -4.38
N GLU A 99 4.28 1.66 -4.38
CA GLU A 99 4.09 2.69 -5.39
C GLU A 99 4.47 2.20 -6.79
N GLY A 100 3.84 2.79 -7.79
CA GLY A 100 4.20 2.65 -9.20
C GLY A 100 3.03 2.25 -10.07
N PRO A 101 3.28 1.92 -11.35
CA PRO A 101 2.21 1.76 -12.32
C PRO A 101 1.34 0.56 -11.98
N ARG A 102 0.04 0.71 -12.19
CA ARG A 102 -0.87 -0.42 -12.23
C ARG A 102 -0.57 -1.25 -13.47
N HIS A 103 -0.76 -2.57 -13.38
CA HIS A 103 -0.63 -3.44 -14.54
C HIS A 103 -1.50 -2.93 -15.71
N THR A 104 -0.97 -3.01 -16.92
CA THR A 104 -1.72 -2.63 -18.13
C THR A 104 -2.43 -3.84 -18.73
N ARG A 105 -3.29 -3.63 -19.72
CA ARG A 105 -3.92 -4.73 -20.46
C ARG A 105 -2.82 -5.62 -21.08
N GLY A 106 -2.92 -6.93 -20.88
CA GLY A 106 -1.99 -7.92 -21.43
C GLY A 106 -0.83 -8.33 -20.52
N THR A 107 -0.59 -7.60 -19.42
CA THR A 107 0.35 -8.03 -18.35
C THR A 107 -0.43 -8.61 -17.18
N PRO A 108 -0.01 -9.76 -16.61
CA PRO A 108 -0.61 -10.29 -15.39
C PRO A 108 -0.62 -9.23 -14.27
N PRO A 109 -1.67 -9.19 -13.43
CA PRO A 109 -1.69 -8.30 -12.27
C PRO A 109 -0.58 -8.68 -11.28
N ASN A 110 0.03 -7.70 -10.60
CA ASN A 110 0.98 -8.00 -9.54
C ASN A 110 0.21 -8.45 -8.30
N VAL A 111 0.23 -9.75 -8.01
CA VAL A 111 -0.51 -10.36 -6.91
C VAL A 111 0.40 -11.29 -6.15
N VAL A 112 0.42 -11.14 -4.83
CA VAL A 112 0.93 -12.13 -3.89
C VAL A 112 -0.27 -12.74 -3.17
N GLU A 113 -0.39 -14.05 -3.17
CA GLU A 113 -1.44 -14.77 -2.45
C GLU A 113 -0.82 -15.91 -1.64
N THR A 114 -1.19 -16.01 -0.36
CA THR A 114 -0.68 -17.03 0.56
C THR A 114 -1.66 -17.28 1.70
N ASP A 115 -1.47 -18.36 2.44
CA ASP A 115 -2.30 -18.67 3.60
C ASP A 115 -1.92 -17.82 4.84
N PRO A 116 -2.80 -17.76 5.86
CA PRO A 116 -2.57 -16.97 7.07
C PRO A 116 -1.28 -17.27 7.83
N ARG A 117 -0.84 -18.53 7.87
CA ARG A 117 0.37 -18.94 8.60
C ARG A 117 1.61 -18.46 7.86
N SER A 118 1.72 -18.79 6.58
CA SER A 118 2.85 -18.41 5.73
C SER A 118 3.03 -16.89 5.67
N TRP A 119 1.93 -16.13 5.55
CA TRP A 119 1.96 -14.67 5.67
C TRP A 119 2.60 -14.20 6.99
N LEU A 120 2.18 -14.78 8.13
CA LEU A 120 2.68 -14.36 9.43
C LEU A 120 4.14 -14.73 9.65
N LEU A 121 4.59 -15.88 9.14
CA LEU A 121 6.01 -16.27 9.18
C LEU A 121 6.90 -15.27 8.41
N LEU A 122 6.46 -14.81 7.24
CA LEU A 122 7.13 -13.72 6.51
C LEU A 122 7.09 -12.41 7.30
N ALA A 123 5.92 -12.06 7.83
CA ALA A 123 5.72 -10.80 8.54
C ALA A 123 6.58 -10.67 9.82
N VAL A 124 6.97 -11.79 10.43
CA VAL A 124 7.90 -11.81 11.58
C VAL A 124 9.36 -12.06 11.21
N GLY A 125 9.60 -12.54 10.00
CA GLY A 125 10.93 -12.89 9.48
C GLY A 125 11.42 -14.26 9.93
N ASP A 126 10.49 -15.20 10.19
CA ASP A 126 10.80 -16.60 10.49
C ASP A 126 10.83 -17.48 9.22
N ALA A 127 10.45 -16.91 8.06
CA ALA A 127 10.57 -17.52 6.74
C ALA A 127 11.01 -16.48 5.71
N GLU A 128 11.70 -16.94 4.66
CA GLU A 128 12.10 -16.12 3.52
C GLU A 128 11.07 -16.23 2.38
N PHE A 129 10.82 -15.12 1.69
CA PHE A 129 9.79 -15.04 0.65
C PHE A 129 10.05 -16.03 -0.50
N ASP A 130 11.27 -16.07 -1.01
CA ASP A 130 11.64 -16.91 -2.15
C ASP A 130 11.54 -18.41 -1.81
N ASP A 131 11.82 -18.79 -0.56
CA ASP A 131 11.70 -20.17 -0.09
C ASP A 131 10.24 -20.62 -0.08
N LEU A 132 9.33 -19.78 0.42
CA LEU A 132 7.90 -20.11 0.43
C LEU A 132 7.29 -20.11 -0.98
N VAL A 133 7.79 -19.28 -1.90
CA VAL A 133 7.41 -19.34 -3.31
C VAL A 133 7.88 -20.65 -3.93
N ALA A 134 9.13 -21.06 -3.68
CA ALA A 134 9.68 -22.31 -4.21
C ALA A 134 8.95 -23.56 -3.67
N GLN A 135 8.42 -23.48 -2.45
CA GLN A 135 7.61 -24.53 -1.81
C GLN A 135 6.15 -24.54 -2.28
N GLY A 136 5.69 -23.48 -2.96
CA GLY A 136 4.31 -23.33 -3.41
C GLY A 136 3.33 -22.82 -2.34
N GLU A 137 3.84 -22.41 -1.18
CA GLU A 137 3.05 -21.81 -0.08
C GLU A 137 2.70 -20.33 -0.35
N VAL A 138 3.49 -19.68 -1.21
CA VAL A 138 3.23 -18.33 -1.72
C VAL A 138 3.10 -18.37 -3.24
N SER A 139 1.96 -17.92 -3.75
CA SER A 139 1.77 -17.60 -5.15
C SER A 139 2.22 -16.16 -5.41
N SER A 140 3.10 -15.96 -6.40
CA SER A 140 3.60 -14.65 -6.82
C SER A 140 3.41 -14.50 -8.32
N SER A 141 2.61 -13.52 -8.75
CA SER A 141 2.27 -13.27 -10.15
C SER A 141 2.53 -11.82 -10.51
N GLY A 142 3.01 -11.55 -11.73
CA GLY A 142 3.38 -10.21 -12.18
C GLY A 142 4.81 -9.83 -11.81
N SER A 143 5.42 -8.94 -12.58
CA SER A 143 6.86 -8.64 -12.48
C SER A 143 7.27 -7.93 -11.20
N ARG A 144 6.32 -7.33 -10.47
CA ARG A 144 6.59 -6.57 -9.25
C ARG A 144 6.11 -7.26 -7.97
N ALA A 145 5.44 -8.41 -8.06
CA ALA A 145 4.91 -9.07 -6.87
C ALA A 145 5.99 -9.42 -5.83
N GLY A 146 7.18 -9.83 -6.29
CA GLY A 146 8.32 -10.11 -5.41
C GLY A 146 8.86 -8.90 -4.64
N GLU A 147 8.51 -7.66 -5.02
CA GLU A 147 8.95 -6.47 -4.30
C GLU A 147 8.44 -6.42 -2.85
N VAL A 148 7.37 -7.17 -2.54
CA VAL A 148 6.85 -7.37 -1.17
C VAL A 148 7.95 -7.87 -0.22
N ALA A 149 8.87 -8.72 -0.69
CA ALA A 149 9.97 -9.24 0.14
C ALA A 149 10.89 -8.14 0.70
N THR A 150 11.03 -7.02 -0.03
CA THR A 150 11.86 -5.87 0.40
C THR A 150 11.37 -5.21 1.68
N TRP A 151 10.10 -5.41 2.00
CA TRP A 151 9.43 -4.83 3.15
C TRP A 151 9.34 -5.78 4.34
N MET A 152 9.90 -6.99 4.22
CA MET A 152 9.88 -7.99 5.29
C MET A 152 11.12 -7.90 6.19
N PRO A 153 10.98 -8.17 7.50
CA PRO A 153 9.71 -8.38 8.20
C PRO A 153 8.94 -7.05 8.42
N LEU A 154 7.72 -7.18 8.92
CA LEU A 154 6.88 -6.06 9.34
C LEU A 154 6.91 -5.86 10.87
N VAL A 155 7.10 -6.93 11.64
CA VAL A 155 7.04 -6.91 13.11
C VAL A 155 8.13 -7.82 13.68
N ARG A 156 8.90 -7.34 14.66
CA ARG A 156 9.82 -8.20 15.44
C ARG A 156 9.16 -8.63 16.76
N VAL A 157 9.14 -9.93 17.04
CA VAL A 157 8.49 -10.53 18.23
C VAL A 157 9.41 -11.33 19.12
#